data_AF-A0A2D6F028-F1
#
_entry.id   AF-A0A2D6F028-F1
#
_cell.length_a   1.000
_cell.length_b   1.000
_cell.length_c   1.000
_cell.angle_alpha   90.00
_cell.angle_beta   90.00
_cell.angle_gamma   90.00
#
_symmetry.space_group_name_H-M   'P 1'
#
loop_
_entity.id
_entity.type
_entity.pdbx_description
1 polymer ?
#
loop_
_entity_poly.entity_id
_entity_poly.type
_entity_poly.pdbx_seq_one_letter_code
_entity_poly.pdbx_strand_id
1 'polypeptide(L)'
;MINLNDKYGYVTEEINRQGYQLIKIDNKWHSTDDNAVQAIIDSYDPIPDARAEAILRINEQSQTYMQAIEDEYPEFEKRTWPTQKAEAEAWTLDNNALTPTLDTIALGRNMDRVVLIQKTYNKVQDYAYQAATLAGKRQKIEDEIKASTDLDFICNVNFEA
;
A
#
# COMPACT_ATOMS: atom_id res chain seq x y z
N MET A 1 1.66 20.16 34.87
CA MET A 1 1.85 18.71 34.62
C MET A 1 0.72 18.28 33.72
N ILE A 2 1.03 17.64 32.60
CA ILE A 2 0.04 17.27 31.58
C ILE A 2 -0.12 15.75 31.54
N ASN A 3 -1.35 15.28 31.38
CA ASN A 3 -1.65 13.87 31.18
C ASN A 3 -1.68 13.56 29.67
N LEU A 4 -0.53 13.20 29.11
CA LEU A 4 -0.39 12.79 27.71
C LEU A 4 -0.21 11.28 27.63
N ASN A 5 -1.07 10.59 26.88
CA ASN A 5 -0.90 9.16 26.61
C ASN A 5 -0.02 8.99 25.35
N ASP A 6 0.94 8.07 25.38
CA ASP A 6 1.89 7.85 24.26
C ASP A 6 1.19 7.35 22.98
N LYS A 7 -0.09 6.91 23.07
CA LYS A 7 -0.95 6.61 21.92
C LYS A 7 -1.30 7.84 21.05
N TYR A 8 -1.04 9.06 21.52
CA TYR A 8 -1.38 10.31 20.83
C TYR A 8 -0.14 11.02 20.29
N GLY A 9 0.65 10.35 19.43
CA GLY A 9 1.77 11.01 18.73
C GLY A 9 1.33 12.29 18.00
N TYR A 10 0.13 12.25 17.41
CA TYR A 10 -0.45 13.36 16.65
C TYR A 10 -0.70 14.64 17.47
N VAL A 11 -1.17 14.53 18.72
CA VAL A 11 -1.42 15.72 19.55
C VAL A 11 -0.10 16.43 19.90
N THR A 12 0.99 15.67 19.99
CA THR A 12 2.33 16.25 20.23
C THR A 12 2.79 17.10 19.05
N GLU A 13 2.52 16.67 17.82
CA GLU A 13 2.82 17.46 16.62
C GLU A 13 1.99 18.75 16.57
N GLU A 14 0.71 18.68 16.93
CA GLU A 14 -0.17 19.85 16.98
C GLU A 14 0.25 20.86 18.06
N ILE A 15 0.64 20.38 19.25
CA ILE A 15 1.19 21.21 20.33
C ILE A 15 2.44 21.97 19.85
N ASN A 16 3.37 21.26 19.18
CA ASN A 16 4.57 21.88 18.61
C ASN A 16 4.25 22.87 17.49
N ARG A 17 3.27 22.57 16.63
CA ARG A 17 2.80 23.45 15.54
C ARG A 17 2.26 24.77 16.07
N GLN A 18 1.57 24.74 17.21
CA GLN A 18 1.07 25.93 17.89
C GLN A 18 2.15 26.68 18.71
N GLY A 19 3.41 26.21 18.67
CA GLY A 19 4.56 26.88 19.27
C GLY A 19 4.83 26.52 20.74
N TYR A 20 4.13 25.51 21.27
CA TYR A 20 4.36 25.02 22.63
C TYR A 20 5.35 23.86 22.61
N GLN A 21 6.19 23.76 23.64
CA GLN A 21 7.17 22.69 23.76
C GLN A 21 6.78 21.73 24.88
N LEU A 22 6.95 20.44 24.64
CA LEU A 22 6.83 19.39 25.65
C LEU A 22 8.22 18.90 26.06
N ILE A 23 8.47 18.83 27.37
CA ILE A 23 9.71 18.31 27.94
C ILE A 23 9.36 17.21 28.94
N LYS A 24 10.00 16.06 28.81
CA LYS A 24 9.83 14.94 29.74
C LYS A 24 10.89 15.03 30.84
N ILE A 25 10.47 15.26 32.07
CA ILE A 25 11.33 15.33 33.28
C ILE A 25 10.82 14.28 34.26
N ASP A 26 11.69 13.39 34.74
CA ASP A 26 11.32 12.30 35.67
C ASP A 26 10.07 11.51 35.24
N ASN A 27 10.00 11.18 33.95
CA ASN A 27 8.89 10.48 33.30
C ASN A 27 7.54 11.23 33.31
N LYS A 28 7.54 12.54 33.58
CA LYS A 28 6.35 13.40 33.54
C LYS A 28 6.49 14.46 32.45
N TRP A 29 5.39 14.76 31.79
CA TRP A 29 5.32 15.82 30.79
C TRP A 29 5.16 17.20 31.45
N HIS A 30 6.07 18.09 31.11
CA HIS A 30 6.06 19.52 31.39
C HIS A 30 5.92 20.28 30.08
N SER A 31 5.29 21.46 30.11
CA SER A 31 5.19 22.32 28.93
C SER A 31 5.59 23.76 29.22
N THR A 32 5.74 24.53 28.14
CA THR A 32 5.95 25.99 28.20
C THR A 32 4.73 26.75 28.72
N ASP A 33 3.52 26.19 28.56
CA ASP A 33 2.27 26.71 29.11
C ASP A 33 1.27 25.57 29.31
N ASP A 34 1.15 25.10 30.55
CA ASP A 34 0.31 23.94 30.89
C ASP A 34 -1.17 24.18 30.61
N ASN A 35 -1.67 25.41 30.74
CA ASN A 35 -3.09 25.70 30.51
C ASN A 35 -3.40 25.70 29.01
N ALA A 36 -2.53 26.32 28.20
CA ALA A 36 -2.71 26.35 26.75
C ALA A 36 -2.59 24.95 26.14
N VAL A 37 -1.61 24.16 26.58
CA VAL A 37 -1.42 22.79 26.10
C VAL A 37 -2.58 21.88 26.51
N GLN A 38 -3.11 22.00 27.73
CA GLN A 38 -4.28 21.21 28.14
C GLN A 38 -5.50 21.54 27.27
N ALA A 39 -5.71 22.82 26.91
CA ALA A 39 -6.79 23.21 26.01
C ALA A 39 -6.65 22.61 24.59
N ILE A 40 -5.41 22.50 24.08
CA ILE A 40 -5.15 21.81 22.81
C ILE A 40 -5.51 20.33 22.92
N ILE A 41 -5.06 19.66 23.98
CA ILE A 41 -5.34 18.23 24.20
C ILE A 41 -6.84 17.96 24.29
N ASP A 42 -7.57 18.78 25.06
CA ASP A 42 -9.01 18.61 25.28
C ASP A 42 -9.85 18.84 24.01
N SER A 43 -9.33 19.61 23.05
CA SER A 43 -10.01 19.95 21.80
C SER A 43 -9.53 19.16 20.58
N TYR A 44 -8.45 18.38 20.73
CA TYR A 44 -7.83 17.67 19.62
C TYR A 44 -8.62 16.41 19.24
N ASP A 45 -9.01 16.35 17.96
CA ASP A 45 -9.58 15.14 17.35
C ASP A 45 -8.47 14.34 16.66
N PRO A 46 -8.09 13.15 17.17
CA PRO A 46 -7.05 12.32 16.57
C PRO A 46 -7.51 11.56 15.32
N ILE A 47 -8.81 11.51 15.04
CA ILE A 47 -9.38 10.66 14.00
C ILE A 47 -8.86 11.01 12.58
N PRO A 48 -8.75 12.29 12.16
CA PRO A 48 -8.24 12.62 10.83
C PRO A 48 -6.81 12.13 10.58
N ASP A 49 -5.92 12.34 11.55
CA ASP A 49 -4.51 11.95 11.42
C ASP A 49 -4.36 10.42 11.50
N ALA A 50 -5.09 9.77 12.42
CA ALA A 50 -5.11 8.31 12.52
C ALA A 50 -5.60 7.65 11.22
N ARG A 51 -6.62 8.22 10.55
CA ARG A 51 -7.08 7.71 9.24
C ARG A 51 -6.01 7.87 8.17
N ALA A 52 -5.35 9.04 8.11
CA ALA A 52 -4.31 9.28 7.12
C ALA A 52 -3.18 8.24 7.24
N GLU A 53 -2.70 7.98 8.46
CA GLU A 53 -1.69 6.96 8.70
C GLU A 53 -2.17 5.55 8.42
N ALA A 54 -3.41 5.21 8.80
CA ALA A 54 -3.97 3.89 8.52
C ALA A 54 -4.06 3.62 7.00
N ILE A 55 -4.45 4.63 6.22
CA ILE A 55 -4.49 4.53 4.75
C ILE A 55 -3.10 4.34 4.16
N LEU A 56 -2.10 5.09 4.61
CA LEU A 56 -0.72 4.91 4.18
C LEU A 56 -0.23 3.49 4.50
N ARG A 57 -0.46 3.02 5.72
CA ARG A 57 -0.07 1.68 6.18
C ARG A 57 -0.66 0.57 5.32
N ILE A 58 -1.98 0.58 5.06
CA ILE A 58 -2.59 -0.48 4.23
C ILE A 58 -2.14 -0.39 2.76
N ASN A 59 -1.83 0.80 2.25
CA ASN A 59 -1.31 0.97 0.90
C ASN A 59 0.09 0.34 0.80
N GLU A 60 0.99 0.65 1.73
CA GLU A 60 2.35 0.07 1.78
C GLU A 60 2.33 -1.45 1.95
N GLN A 61 1.50 -1.95 2.88
CA GLN A 61 1.36 -3.39 3.10
C GLN A 61 0.83 -4.09 1.83
N SER A 62 -0.22 -3.56 1.19
CA SER A 62 -0.75 -4.12 -0.05
C SER A 62 0.26 -4.07 -1.22
N GLN A 63 1.04 -2.99 -1.33
CA GLN A 63 2.10 -2.85 -2.33
C GLN A 63 3.22 -3.88 -2.12
N THR A 64 3.57 -4.17 -0.87
CA THR A 64 4.63 -5.14 -0.53
C THR A 64 4.30 -6.54 -1.06
N TYR A 65 3.03 -6.94 -1.03
CA TYR A 65 2.59 -8.22 -1.61
C TYR A 65 2.78 -8.29 -3.12
N MET A 66 2.41 -7.24 -3.86
CA MET A 66 2.64 -7.21 -5.31
C MET A 66 4.12 -7.11 -5.66
N GLN A 67 4.88 -6.32 -4.90
CA GLN A 67 6.30 -6.14 -5.12
C GLN A 67 7.09 -7.44 -4.94
N ALA A 68 6.71 -8.29 -3.97
CA ALA A 68 7.32 -9.61 -3.81
C ALA A 68 7.21 -10.51 -5.06
N ILE A 69 6.10 -10.38 -5.82
CA ILE A 69 5.91 -11.10 -7.10
C ILE A 69 6.78 -10.49 -8.20
N GLU A 70 6.89 -9.16 -8.22
CA GLU A 70 7.60 -8.42 -9.26
C GLU A 70 9.12 -8.45 -9.11
N ASP A 71 9.63 -8.51 -7.88
CA ASP A 71 11.07 -8.51 -7.56
C ASP A 71 11.79 -9.78 -8.03
N GLU A 72 11.05 -10.82 -8.43
CA GLU A 72 11.60 -12.00 -9.11
C GLU A 72 12.15 -11.68 -10.51
N TYR A 73 11.83 -10.51 -11.07
CA TYR A 73 12.14 -10.16 -12.46
C TYR A 73 12.88 -8.81 -12.56
N PRO A 74 13.93 -8.71 -13.40
CA PRO A 74 14.62 -7.44 -13.64
C PRO A 74 13.71 -6.35 -14.24
N GLU A 75 13.99 -5.09 -13.92
CA GLU A 75 13.19 -3.94 -14.40
C GLU A 75 13.06 -3.82 -15.93
N PHE A 76 14.10 -4.21 -16.67
CA PHE A 76 14.01 -4.18 -18.14
C PHE A 76 13.02 -5.23 -18.67
N GLU A 77 12.89 -6.37 -18.00
CA GLU A 77 11.95 -7.43 -18.37
C GLU A 77 10.53 -6.99 -18.07
N LYS A 78 10.28 -6.42 -16.88
CA LYS A 78 8.96 -5.89 -16.48
C LYS A 78 8.40 -4.88 -17.48
N ARG A 79 9.26 -4.01 -18.02
CA ARG A 79 8.88 -3.05 -19.07
C ARG A 79 8.38 -3.70 -20.37
N THR A 80 8.69 -4.97 -20.61
CA THR A 80 8.18 -5.72 -21.78
C THR A 80 6.87 -6.45 -21.52
N TRP A 81 6.43 -6.58 -20.26
CA TRP A 81 5.22 -7.33 -19.91
C TRP A 81 3.95 -6.82 -20.61
N PRO A 82 3.70 -5.50 -20.78
CA PRO A 82 2.53 -5.03 -21.52
C PRO A 82 2.50 -5.55 -22.96
N THR A 83 3.66 -5.59 -23.64
CA THR A 83 3.77 -6.13 -25.01
C THR A 83 3.55 -7.64 -25.03
N GLN A 84 4.19 -8.37 -24.11
CA GLN A 84 4.01 -9.83 -23.97
C GLN A 84 2.53 -10.19 -23.70
N LYS A 85 1.86 -9.42 -22.84
CA LYS A 85 0.42 -9.54 -22.56
C LYS A 85 -0.40 -9.37 -23.84
N ALA A 86 -0.20 -8.25 -24.55
CA ALA A 86 -0.95 -7.94 -25.76
C ALA A 86 -0.77 -9.02 -26.84
N GLU A 87 0.45 -9.52 -27.03
CA GLU A 87 0.74 -10.61 -27.96
C GLU A 87 0.05 -11.92 -27.56
N ALA A 88 0.11 -12.29 -26.28
CA ALA A 88 -0.51 -13.51 -25.78
C ALA A 88 -2.05 -13.47 -25.85
N GLU A 89 -2.66 -12.34 -25.52
CA GLU A 89 -4.11 -12.12 -25.63
C GLU A 89 -4.57 -12.14 -27.10
N ALA A 90 -3.84 -11.45 -27.99
CA ALA A 90 -4.15 -11.45 -29.42
C ALA A 90 -4.06 -12.87 -30.01
N TRP A 91 -3.01 -13.62 -29.67
CA TRP A 91 -2.84 -14.99 -30.14
C TRP A 91 -3.93 -15.93 -29.62
N THR A 92 -4.39 -15.74 -28.38
CA THR A 92 -5.49 -16.54 -27.81
C THR A 92 -6.82 -16.32 -28.53
N LEU A 93 -7.03 -15.14 -29.12
CA LEU A 93 -8.22 -14.81 -29.93
C LEU A 93 -8.06 -15.23 -31.39
N ASP A 94 -6.85 -15.15 -31.94
CA ASP A 94 -6.51 -15.56 -33.30
C ASP A 94 -5.09 -16.17 -33.31
N ASN A 95 -5.00 -17.50 -33.49
CA ASN A 95 -3.72 -18.21 -33.50
C ASN A 95 -2.80 -17.81 -34.68
N ASN A 96 -3.24 -16.94 -35.60
CA ASN A 96 -2.41 -16.33 -36.64
C ASN A 96 -1.83 -14.96 -36.24
N ALA A 97 -2.22 -14.40 -35.10
CA ALA A 97 -1.68 -13.13 -34.62
C ALA A 97 -0.16 -13.23 -34.44
N LEU A 98 0.54 -12.16 -34.83
CA LEU A 98 1.99 -12.08 -34.70
C LEU A 98 2.38 -11.87 -33.24
N THR A 99 3.42 -12.59 -32.81
CA THR A 99 3.93 -12.55 -31.44
C THR A 99 5.45 -12.31 -31.41
N PRO A 100 5.98 -11.26 -32.09
CA PRO A 100 7.42 -11.13 -32.32
C PRO A 100 8.26 -11.04 -31.04
N THR A 101 7.73 -10.44 -29.98
CA THR A 101 8.42 -10.36 -28.68
C THR A 101 8.50 -11.75 -28.05
N LEU A 102 7.37 -12.46 -27.97
CA LEU A 102 7.32 -13.82 -27.44
C LEU A 102 8.11 -14.80 -28.31
N ASP A 103 8.08 -14.66 -29.64
CA ASP A 103 8.88 -15.47 -30.56
C ASP A 103 10.38 -15.27 -30.28
N THR A 104 10.82 -14.03 -30.07
CA THR A 104 12.21 -13.70 -29.71
C THR A 104 12.62 -14.30 -28.36
N ILE A 105 11.74 -14.21 -27.36
CA ILE A 105 11.98 -14.80 -26.03
C ILE A 105 12.02 -16.33 -26.12
N ALA A 106 11.13 -16.95 -26.90
CA ALA A 106 11.08 -18.40 -27.09
C ALA A 106 12.38 -18.90 -27.74
N LEU A 107 12.83 -18.22 -28.80
CA LEU A 107 14.10 -18.48 -29.45
C LEU A 107 15.28 -18.36 -28.48
N GLY A 108 15.36 -17.27 -27.70
CA GLY A 108 16.43 -17.06 -26.71
C GLY A 108 16.45 -18.12 -25.60
N ARG A 109 15.31 -18.77 -25.34
CA ARG A 109 15.15 -19.83 -24.33
C ARG A 109 15.24 -21.25 -24.91
N ASN A 110 15.42 -21.42 -26.22
CA ASN A 110 15.25 -22.70 -26.91
C ASN A 110 13.94 -23.40 -26.53
N MET A 111 12.84 -22.64 -26.50
CA MET A 111 11.49 -23.10 -26.13
C MET A 111 10.56 -23.05 -27.34
N ASP A 112 9.60 -23.96 -27.40
CA ASP A 112 8.51 -23.87 -28.38
C ASP A 112 7.69 -22.59 -28.19
N ARG A 113 7.38 -21.89 -29.29
CA ARG A 113 6.68 -20.60 -29.24
C ARG A 113 5.28 -20.72 -28.65
N VAL A 114 4.53 -21.78 -28.98
CA VAL A 114 3.15 -21.96 -28.50
C VAL A 114 3.16 -22.25 -27.01
N VAL A 115 4.13 -23.05 -26.55
CA VAL A 115 4.35 -23.29 -25.12
C VAL A 115 4.64 -21.98 -24.36
N LEU A 116 5.48 -21.09 -24.92
CA LEU A 116 5.75 -19.80 -24.27
C LEU A 116 4.52 -18.88 -24.27
N ILE A 117 3.78 -18.80 -25.37
CA ILE A 117 2.56 -17.98 -25.47
C ILE A 117 1.55 -18.42 -24.40
N GLN A 118 1.30 -19.72 -24.28
CA GLN A 118 0.36 -20.24 -23.26
C GLN A 118 0.84 -19.96 -21.83
N LYS A 119 2.14 -20.13 -21.56
CA LYS A 119 2.71 -19.79 -20.24
C LYS A 119 2.58 -18.30 -19.92
N THR A 120 2.80 -17.45 -20.92
CA THR A 120 2.66 -15.99 -20.78
C THR A 120 1.21 -15.62 -20.50
N TYR A 121 0.27 -16.17 -21.27
CA TYR A 121 -1.16 -15.94 -21.05
C TYR A 121 -1.58 -16.33 -19.64
N ASN A 122 -1.20 -17.53 -19.18
CA ASN A 122 -1.53 -17.99 -17.83
C ASN A 122 -0.96 -17.04 -16.75
N LYS A 123 0.31 -16.64 -16.88
CA LYS A 123 0.93 -15.67 -15.95
C LYS A 123 0.22 -14.32 -15.94
N VAL A 124 -0.23 -13.84 -17.10
CA VAL A 124 -1.01 -12.60 -17.22
C VAL A 124 -2.32 -12.72 -16.45
N GLN A 125 -3.05 -13.82 -16.60
CA GLN A 125 -4.30 -14.05 -15.89
C GLN A 125 -4.08 -14.18 -14.38
N ASP A 126 -3.06 -14.93 -13.96
CA ASP A 126 -2.72 -15.13 -12.55
C ASP A 126 -2.32 -13.82 -11.88
N TYR A 127 -1.49 -13.00 -12.54
CA TYR A 127 -1.11 -11.68 -12.04
C TYR A 127 -2.32 -10.75 -11.96
N ALA A 128 -3.17 -10.70 -13.00
CA ALA A 128 -4.37 -9.87 -13.02
C ALA A 128 -5.36 -10.25 -11.90
N TYR A 129 -5.56 -11.55 -11.67
CA TYR A 129 -6.39 -12.06 -10.60
C TYR A 129 -5.87 -11.66 -9.21
N GLN A 130 -4.56 -11.84 -8.97
CA GLN A 130 -3.94 -11.45 -7.70
C GLN A 130 -4.02 -9.95 -7.46
N ALA A 131 -3.63 -9.14 -8.45
CA ALA A 131 -3.69 -7.68 -8.37
C ALA A 131 -5.12 -7.18 -8.10
N ALA A 132 -6.12 -7.71 -8.82
CA ALA A 132 -7.51 -7.33 -8.62
C ALA A 132 -8.03 -7.74 -7.22
N THR A 133 -7.65 -8.94 -6.74
CA THR A 133 -8.04 -9.43 -5.42
C THR A 133 -7.46 -8.55 -4.31
N LEU A 134 -6.18 -8.23 -4.37
CA LEU A 134 -5.51 -7.37 -3.39
C LEU A 134 -6.07 -5.94 -3.43
N ALA A 135 -6.30 -5.39 -4.63
CA ALA A 135 -6.92 -4.08 -4.78
C ALA A 135 -8.31 -4.03 -4.13
N GLY A 136 -9.15 -5.05 -4.36
CA GLY A 136 -10.49 -5.14 -3.76
C GLY A 136 -10.45 -5.26 -2.24
N LYS A 137 -9.56 -6.12 -1.69
CA LYS A 137 -9.36 -6.24 -0.23
C LYS A 137 -8.94 -4.91 0.40
N ARG A 138 -8.00 -4.20 -0.24
CA ARG A 138 -7.46 -2.93 0.26
C ARG A 138 -8.52 -1.83 0.21
N GLN A 139 -9.28 -1.74 -0.89
CA GLN A 139 -10.40 -0.81 -1.04
C GLN A 139 -11.45 -1.02 0.05
N LYS A 140 -11.81 -2.27 0.34
CA LYS A 140 -12.73 -2.60 1.42
C LYS A 140 -12.25 -2.07 2.78
N ILE A 141 -10.98 -2.29 3.12
CA ILE A 141 -10.40 -1.82 4.38
C ILE A 141 -10.33 -0.28 4.40
N GLU A 142 -10.01 0.37 3.28
CA GLU A 142 -10.05 1.83 3.16
C GLU A 142 -11.45 2.39 3.44
N ASP A 143 -12.50 1.74 2.92
CA ASP A 143 -13.89 2.15 3.18
C ASP A 143 -14.25 1.99 4.66
N GLU A 144 -13.81 0.90 5.29
CA GLU A 144 -13.99 0.65 6.74
C GLU A 144 -13.28 1.73 7.60
N ILE A 145 -12.04 2.11 7.25
CA ILE A 145 -11.29 3.18 7.92
C ILE A 145 -12.02 4.52 7.79
N LYS A 146 -12.49 4.87 6.59
CA LYS A 146 -13.17 6.14 6.33
C LYS A 146 -14.51 6.24 7.07
N ALA A 147 -15.23 5.12 7.19
CA ALA A 147 -16.52 5.07 7.86
C ALA A 147 -16.41 5.00 9.40
N SER A 148 -15.29 4.51 9.94
CA SER A 148 -15.12 4.29 11.37
C SER A 148 -14.88 5.58 12.16
N THR A 149 -15.46 5.66 13.36
CA THR A 149 -15.12 6.64 14.41
C THR A 149 -14.40 6.00 15.59
N ASP A 150 -14.10 4.70 15.51
CA ASP A 150 -13.38 3.96 16.54
C ASP A 150 -11.87 4.14 16.33
N LEU A 151 -11.27 4.95 17.19
CA LEU A 151 -9.83 5.24 17.14
C LEU A 151 -8.98 3.97 17.33
N ASP A 152 -9.36 3.07 18.24
CA ASP A 152 -8.59 1.85 18.48
C ASP A 152 -8.64 0.95 17.24
N PHE A 153 -9.76 0.84 16.54
CA PHE A 153 -9.84 0.17 15.24
C PHE A 153 -8.90 0.82 14.20
N ILE A 154 -9.00 2.14 13.99
CA ILE A 154 -8.23 2.87 12.97
C ILE A 154 -6.72 2.74 13.23
N CYS A 155 -6.30 2.84 14.49
CA CYS A 155 -4.89 2.72 14.85
C CYS A 155 -4.33 1.31 14.65
N ASN A 156 -5.16 0.26 14.73
CA ASN A 156 -4.68 -1.13 14.72
C ASN A 156 -5.04 -1.94 13.47
N VAL A 157 -5.88 -1.40 12.58
CA VAL A 157 -6.23 -2.10 11.32
C VAL A 157 -4.99 -2.27 10.42
N ASN A 158 -4.89 -3.45 9.82
CA ASN A 158 -3.81 -3.82 8.90
C ASN A 158 -4.39 -4.51 7.67
N PHE A 159 -3.59 -4.58 6.61
CA PHE A 159 -3.89 -5.29 5.38
C PHE A 159 -3.34 -6.73 5.45
N GLU A 160 -4.22 -7.70 5.22
CA GLU A 160 -3.89 -9.12 5.10
C GLU A 160 -4.23 -9.61 3.68
N ALA A 161 -3.24 -10.18 2.98
CA ALA A 161 -3.36 -10.61 1.59
C ALA A 161 -4.28 -11.80 1.32
#